data_AF-A0A2V6KX46-F1
#
_entry.id   AF-A0A2V6KX46-F1
#
_cell.length_a   1.000
_cell.length_b   1.000
_cell.length_c   1.000
_cell.angle_alpha   90.00
_cell.angle_beta   90.00
_cell.angle_gamma   90.00
#
_symmetry.space_group_name_H-M   'P 1'
#
loop_
_entity.id
_entity.type
_entity.pdbx_description
1 polymer ?
#
loop_
_entity_poly.entity_id
_entity_poly.type
_entity_poly.pdbx_seq_one_letter_code
_entity_poly.pdbx_strand_id
1 'polypeptide(L)'
;MRGETEPPENVFIEWAPNRTKIKKGTSLAPRRVVKRAVEESTRAVISPDGWKLCLRDKDLNELYNLNKDPLETRNLYSNREYAEIISRCRGEIHRWQEAVNDTLKI
;
A
#
# COMPACT_ATOMS: atom_id res chain seq x y z
N MET A 1 22.35 -16.73 -23.90
CA MET A 1 21.23 -16.23 -23.09
C MET A 1 21.24 -14.71 -23.16
N ARG A 2 20.37 -14.10 -23.97
CA ARG A 2 20.06 -12.67 -23.88
C ARG A 2 18.83 -12.59 -22.98
N GLY A 3 18.98 -12.05 -21.77
CA GLY A 3 17.84 -11.71 -20.94
C GLY A 3 17.15 -10.53 -21.62
N GLU A 4 15.95 -10.75 -22.12
CA GLU A 4 15.07 -9.67 -22.55
C GLU A 4 14.73 -8.86 -21.30
N THR A 5 15.24 -7.63 -21.22
CA THR A 5 14.81 -6.66 -20.21
C THR A 5 13.42 -6.20 -20.62
N GLU A 6 12.39 -6.87 -20.13
CA GLU A 6 11.04 -6.34 -20.17
C GLU A 6 11.03 -4.96 -19.50
N PRO A 7 10.25 -4.00 -20.04
CA PRO A 7 10.12 -2.69 -19.42
C PRO A 7 9.64 -2.88 -17.98
N PRO A 8 10.17 -2.10 -17.02
CA PRO A 8 9.75 -2.23 -15.63
C PRO A 8 8.25 -1.95 -15.52
N GLU A 9 7.53 -2.88 -14.88
CA GLU A 9 6.09 -2.79 -14.66
C GLU A 9 5.77 -2.34 -13.22
N ASN A 10 4.50 -2.01 -12.98
CA ASN A 10 4.03 -1.73 -11.63
C ASN A 10 4.08 -3.01 -10.79
N VAL A 11 4.62 -2.91 -9.57
CA VAL A 11 4.59 -3.98 -8.58
C VAL A 11 3.44 -3.74 -7.61
N PHE A 12 2.53 -4.70 -7.51
CA PHE A 12 1.40 -4.64 -6.57
C PHE A 12 1.69 -5.50 -5.33
N ILE A 13 1.42 -4.94 -4.16
CA ILE A 13 1.60 -5.62 -2.87
C ILE A 13 0.27 -5.61 -2.13
N GLU A 14 -0.08 -6.78 -1.59
CA GLU A 14 -1.35 -7.04 -0.96
C GLU A 14 -1.11 -7.47 0.50
N TRP A 15 -1.82 -6.84 1.44
CA TRP A 15 -1.94 -7.32 2.82
C TRP A 15 -3.42 -7.40 3.19
N ALA A 16 -3.85 -8.56 3.69
CA ALA A 16 -5.20 -8.76 4.19
C ALA A 16 -5.15 -9.44 5.57
N PRO A 17 -6.10 -9.16 6.46
CA PRO A 17 -6.15 -9.77 7.77
C PRO A 17 -6.46 -11.26 7.63
N ASN A 18 -5.42 -12.08 7.71
CA ASN A 18 -5.57 -13.53 7.74
C ASN A 18 -6.31 -13.96 9.01
N ARG A 19 -7.06 -15.07 8.92
CA ARG A 19 -7.80 -15.70 10.04
C ARG A 19 -6.87 -16.30 11.11
N THR A 20 -5.62 -15.83 11.22
CA THR A 20 -4.67 -16.27 12.22
C THR A 20 -5.12 -15.76 13.60
N LYS A 21 -5.15 -16.65 14.59
CA LYS A 21 -5.49 -16.27 15.97
C LYS A 21 -4.36 -15.44 16.58
N ILE A 22 -4.45 -14.12 16.47
CA ILE A 22 -3.49 -13.21 17.10
C ILE A 22 -3.88 -12.98 18.57
N LYS A 23 -2.92 -13.11 19.49
CA LYS A 23 -3.11 -12.78 20.91
C LYS A 23 -3.25 -11.26 21.05
N LYS A 24 -4.48 -10.78 21.15
CA LYS A 24 -4.79 -9.33 21.21
C LYS A 24 -4.51 -8.66 22.57
N GLY A 25 -4.10 -9.43 23.58
CA GLY A 25 -3.74 -8.91 24.91
C GLY A 25 -2.23 -8.76 25.04
N THR A 26 -1.75 -7.52 25.06
CA THR A 26 -0.34 -7.15 25.21
C THR A 26 -0.22 -5.88 26.06
N SER A 27 0.97 -5.60 26.60
CA SER A 27 1.29 -4.33 27.26
C SER A 27 1.59 -3.20 26.27
N LEU A 28 1.81 -3.51 24.98
CA LEU A 28 2.20 -2.54 23.95
C LEU A 28 1.07 -1.59 23.56
N ALA A 29 -0.16 -2.08 23.52
CA ALA A 29 -1.33 -1.28 23.16
C ALA A 29 -2.63 -1.88 23.69
N PRO A 30 -3.67 -1.06 23.92
CA PRO A 30 -5.01 -1.56 24.25
C PRO A 30 -5.53 -2.54 23.20
N ARG A 31 -6.27 -3.57 23.63
CA ARG A 31 -6.83 -4.63 22.77
C ARG A 31 -7.54 -4.11 21.52
N ARG A 32 -8.24 -2.97 21.62
CA ARG A 32 -8.92 -2.32 20.48
C ARG A 32 -7.97 -1.83 19.39
N VAL A 33 -6.82 -1.30 19.78
CA VAL A 33 -5.79 -0.78 18.86
C VAL A 33 -5.11 -1.94 18.16
N VAL A 34 -4.73 -2.98 18.92
CA VAL A 34 -4.19 -4.23 18.35
C VAL A 34 -5.19 -4.85 17.38
N LYS A 35 -6.48 -4.90 17.75
CA LYS A 35 -7.54 -5.40 16.87
C LYS A 35 -7.61 -4.61 15.56
N ARG A 36 -7.59 -3.28 15.61
CA ARG A 36 -7.64 -2.40 14.44
C ARG A 36 -6.46 -2.68 13.49
N ALA A 37 -5.23 -2.70 14.01
CA ALA A 37 -4.03 -2.95 13.23
C ALA A 37 -3.99 -4.36 12.61
N VAL A 38 -4.41 -5.38 13.38
CA VAL A 38 -4.48 -6.77 12.89
C VAL A 38 -5.51 -6.94 11.79
N GLU A 39 -6.62 -6.21 11.88
CA GLU A 39 -7.72 -6.34 10.93
C GLU A 39 -7.59 -5.38 9.74
N GLU A 40 -6.49 -4.64 9.63
CA GLU A 40 -6.21 -3.73 8.52
C GLU A 40 -5.86 -4.49 7.25
N SER A 41 -6.41 -4.00 6.14
CA SER A 41 -6.06 -4.40 4.80
C SER A 41 -5.31 -3.26 4.11
N THR A 42 -4.27 -3.61 3.34
CA THR A 42 -3.48 -2.65 2.57
C THR A 42 -3.35 -3.13 1.14
N ARG A 43 -3.50 -2.21 0.18
CA ARG A 43 -3.00 -2.39 -1.19
C ARG A 43 -1.99 -1.32 -1.50
N ALA A 44 -0.86 -1.76 -2.03
CA ALA A 44 0.19 -0.85 -2.44
C ALA A 44 0.57 -1.09 -3.90
N VAL A 45 0.99 -0.02 -4.55
CA VAL A 45 1.63 -0.06 -5.86
C VAL A 45 2.99 0.62 -5.76
N ILE A 46 4.00 0.00 -6.34
CA ILE A 46 5.31 0.60 -6.60
C ILE A 46 5.44 0.75 -8.10
N SER A 47 5.56 2.00 -8.55
CA SER A 47 5.68 2.31 -9.97
C SER A 47 7.15 2.34 -10.41
N PRO A 48 7.44 2.07 -11.70
CA PRO A 48 8.79 2.13 -12.25
C PRO A 48 9.49 3.48 -12.10
N ASP A 49 8.74 4.58 -12.07
CA ASP A 49 9.25 5.93 -11.86
C ASP A 49 9.53 6.27 -10.38
N GLY A 50 9.48 5.25 -9.50
CA GLY A 50 9.93 5.32 -8.11
C GLY A 50 8.88 5.86 -7.15
N TRP A 51 7.60 5.78 -7.46
CA TRP A 51 6.53 6.14 -6.51
C TRP A 51 5.98 4.90 -5.83
N LYS A 52 5.74 5.01 -4.54
CA LYS A 52 5.02 4.01 -3.75
C LYS A 52 3.79 4.65 -3.14
N LEU A 53 2.62 4.09 -3.43
CA LEU A 53 1.36 4.45 -2.79
C LEU A 53 0.87 3.24 -1.98
N CYS A 54 0.50 3.47 -0.71
CA CYS A 54 -0.19 2.51 0.14
C CYS A 54 -1.57 3.04 0.52
N LEU A 55 -2.62 2.29 0.18
CA LEU A 55 -4.00 2.54 0.58
C LEU A 55 -4.40 1.56 1.68
N ARG A 56 -4.91 2.08 2.81
CA ARG A 56 -5.28 1.34 4.01
C ARG A 56 -6.76 1.60 4.33
N ASP A 57 -7.48 0.55 4.73
CA ASP A 57 -8.90 0.65 5.09
C ASP A 57 -9.11 1.19 6.52
N LYS A 58 -8.11 0.99 7.40
CA LYS A 58 -8.21 1.26 8.82
C LYS A 58 -7.17 2.24 9.33
N ASP A 59 -6.24 2.72 8.53
CA ASP A 59 -5.24 3.71 8.96
C ASP A 59 -4.93 4.73 7.86
N LEU A 60 -3.95 5.61 8.11
CA LEU A 60 -3.57 6.65 7.19
C LEU A 60 -2.92 6.07 5.93
N ASN A 61 -3.33 6.62 4.78
CA ASN A 61 -2.69 6.32 3.51
C ASN A 61 -1.32 6.99 3.42
N GLU A 62 -0.44 6.40 2.62
CA GLU A 62 0.95 6.80 2.53
C GLU A 62 1.39 6.92 1.07
N LEU A 63 2.18 7.96 0.78
CA LEU A 63 2.82 8.17 -0.52
C LEU A 63 4.30 8.48 -0.30
N TYR A 64 5.18 7.78 -1.01
CA TYR A 64 6.62 7.99 -0.96
C TYR A 64 7.20 8.11 -2.36
N ASN A 65 8.24 8.95 -2.48
CA ASN A 65 9.10 8.99 -3.64
C ASN A 65 10.39 8.24 -3.29
N LEU A 66 10.52 6.98 -3.73
CA LEU A 66 11.64 6.11 -3.40
C LEU A 66 12.97 6.59 -3.98
N ASN A 67 12.95 7.39 -5.06
CA ASN A 67 14.16 7.99 -5.60
C ASN A 67 14.73 9.09 -4.70
N LYS A 68 13.87 9.80 -3.96
CA LYS A 68 14.28 10.90 -3.04
C LYS A 68 14.32 10.47 -1.59
N ASP A 69 13.52 9.47 -1.21
CA ASP A 69 13.36 8.96 0.14
C ASP A 69 13.29 7.42 0.12
N PRO A 70 14.43 6.73 -0.14
CA PRO A 70 14.48 5.27 -0.20
C PRO A 70 14.11 4.58 1.11
N LEU A 71 14.17 5.32 2.22
CA LEU A 71 13.87 4.83 3.57
C LEU A 71 12.42 5.11 4.00
N GLU A 72 11.60 5.68 3.11
CA GLU A 72 10.16 5.92 3.34
C GLU A 72 9.88 6.72 4.63
N THR A 73 10.73 7.69 4.92
CA THR A 73 10.66 8.48 6.16
C THR A 73 9.67 9.65 6.09
N ARG A 74 9.30 10.09 4.88
CA ARG A 74 8.45 11.27 4.66
C ARG A 74 7.20 10.91 3.86
N ASN A 75 6.09 10.75 4.57
CA ASN A 75 4.79 10.55 3.94
C ASN A 75 4.32 11.84 3.23
N LEU A 76 4.09 11.76 1.92
CA LEU A 76 3.67 12.85 1.05
C LEU A 76 2.16 12.85 0.75
N TYR A 77 1.40 11.88 1.26
CA TYR A 77 0.00 11.64 0.88
C TYR A 77 -0.91 12.84 1.14
N SER A 78 -0.67 13.59 2.22
CA SER A 78 -1.48 14.77 2.56
C SER A 78 -1.09 16.04 1.77
N ASN A 79 0.02 16.01 1.01
CA ASN A 79 0.43 17.15 0.20
C ASN A 79 -0.33 17.18 -1.14
N ARG A 80 -1.10 18.25 -1.35
CA ARG A 80 -1.93 18.47 -2.55
C ARG A 80 -1.11 18.54 -3.84
N GLU A 81 0.17 18.90 -3.76
CA GLU A 81 1.08 18.93 -4.91
C GLU A 81 1.18 17.56 -5.60
N TYR A 82 0.98 16.46 -4.87
CA TYR A 82 1.07 15.11 -5.41
C TYR A 82 -0.30 14.47 -5.71
N ALA A 83 -1.37 15.26 -5.77
CA ALA A 83 -2.73 14.75 -6.00
C ALA A 83 -2.85 13.96 -7.32
N GLU A 84 -2.19 14.41 -8.38
CA GLU A 84 -2.18 13.70 -9.67
C GLU A 84 -1.48 12.34 -9.58
N ILE A 85 -0.37 12.26 -8.85
CA ILE A 85 0.38 11.02 -8.64
C ILE A 85 -0.46 10.03 -7.82
N ILE A 86 -1.11 10.52 -6.75
CA ILE A 86 -2.04 9.72 -5.94
C ILE A 86 -3.18 9.18 -6.81
N SER A 87 -3.78 10.03 -7.64
CA SER A 87 -4.88 9.64 -8.52
C SER A 87 -4.45 8.57 -9.52
N ARG A 88 -3.29 8.74 -10.17
CA ARG A 88 -2.71 7.76 -11.10
C ARG A 88 -2.48 6.42 -10.41
N CYS A 89 -1.72 6.41 -9.31
CA CYS A 89 -1.37 5.19 -8.58
C CYS A 89 -2.62 4.49 -8.01
N ARG A 90 -3.62 5.25 -7.53
CA ARG A 90 -4.92 4.70 -7.12
C ARG A 90 -5.64 4.03 -8.29
N GLY A 91 -5.65 4.66 -9.45
CA GLY A 91 -6.20 4.08 -10.67
C GLY A 91 -5.53 2.75 -11.05
N GLU A 92 -4.21 2.64 -10.89
CA GLU A 92 -3.49 1.37 -11.10
C GLU A 92 -3.93 0.31 -10.09
N ILE A 93 -4.05 0.65 -8.81
CA ILE A 93 -4.53 -0.28 -7.78
C ILE A 93 -5.93 -0.79 -8.14
N HIS A 94 -6.86 0.10 -8.50
CA HIS A 94 -8.22 -0.33 -8.85
C HIS A 94 -8.27 -1.24 -10.07
N ARG A 95 -7.51 -0.94 -11.13
CA ARG A 95 -7.40 -1.82 -12.30
C ARG A 95 -6.84 -3.19 -11.93
N TRP A 96 -5.80 -3.21 -11.09
CA TRP A 96 -5.25 -4.46 -10.58
C TRP A 96 -6.28 -5.23 -9.74
N GLN A 97 -7.02 -4.56 -8.85
CA GLN A 97 -8.07 -5.19 -8.05
C GLN A 97 -9.15 -5.82 -8.94
N GLU A 98 -9.61 -5.11 -9.97
CA GLU A 98 -10.55 -5.64 -10.95
C GLU A 98 -9.98 -6.88 -11.68
N ALA A 99 -8.72 -6.83 -12.12
CA ALA A 99 -8.08 -7.92 -12.85
C ALA A 99 -7.95 -9.21 -12.01
N VAL A 100 -7.74 -9.10 -10.70
CA VAL A 100 -7.60 -10.25 -9.79
C VAL A 100 -8.87 -10.58 -9.00
N ASN A 101 -9.99 -9.89 -9.29
CA ASN A 101 -11.24 -9.98 -8.52
C ASN A 101 -11.07 -9.71 -7.01
N ASP A 102 -10.17 -8.79 -6.66
CA ASP A 102 -10.07 -8.29 -5.29
C ASP A 102 -11.27 -7.40 -4.97
N THR A 103 -12.04 -7.79 -3.96
CA THR A 103 -13.29 -7.13 -3.56
C THR A 103 -13.11 -6.11 -2.43
N LEU A 104 -11.88 -5.90 -1.98
CA LEU A 104 -11.56 -4.92 -0.93
C LEU A 104 -11.87 -3.49 -1.40
N LYS A 105 -12.62 -2.74 -0.60
CA LYS A 105 -12.98 -1.34 -0.87
C LYS A 105 -12.02 -0.39 -0.13
N ILE A 106 -11.16 0.30 -0.87
CA ILE A 106 -10.12 1.24 -0.40
C ILE A 106 -9.98 2.43 -1.36
#